data_AF-A0A1M5P3D0-F1
#
_entry.id   AF-A0A1M5P3D0-F1
#
_cell.length_a   1.000
_cell.length_b   1.000
_cell.length_c   1.000
_cell.angle_alpha   90.00
_cell.angle_beta   90.00
_cell.angle_gamma   90.00
#
_symmetry.space_group_name_H-M   'P 1'
#
loop_
_entity.id
_entity.type
_entity.pdbx_description
1 polymer ?
#
loop_
_entity_poly.entity_id
_entity_poly.type
_entity_poly.pdbx_seq_one_letter_code
_entity_poly.pdbx_strand_id
1 'polypeptide(L)'
;MITNLISIMKKYLFVLLILLLVSCQSNKKEDKKELIVANKVNEVEIEESNDSLIYKISEDSIVIGGDTLKIEAPFIYSFEGTLDGDKKIQIHISNKLTEEYGGYWKSGDLYIDGEEQVFGFGLIKNNKDNFYTGKAYYDSDDSDKTICTLKLYNLATEEMFIECIYNKKTYKIYPSKKFPSYKCYDKIDYALFDTREAYKKGNARDYTPSRDYIFFGEILSNDKSFEALSSNLKYLYTDSLTIKDHKKWKHNFGIKKSVSDDDNYKSETLYTSSPIFIDSNIYVVSGYWYHYMGGAHGLYHTSYDNYEVSTGKKIEITQILNTKDENFIEFYENKIRSDYGDALPSTIPFANTFYILPTGITFSYAPYELVGFAGGEPHIFLSYEELKPYILKNTILDKYNSN
;
A
#
# COMPACT_ATOMS: atom_id res chain seq x y z
N MET A 1 -19.89 58.24 5.10
CA MET A 1 -18.82 57.28 4.70
C MET A 1 -18.66 56.13 5.71
N ILE A 2 -18.75 56.39 7.03
CA ILE A 2 -18.66 55.34 8.08
C ILE A 2 -19.89 54.41 8.14
N THR A 3 -21.08 54.91 7.80
CA THR A 3 -22.34 54.14 7.80
C THR A 3 -22.42 53.08 6.68
N ASN A 4 -21.75 53.28 5.55
CA ASN A 4 -21.69 52.29 4.47
C ASN A 4 -20.72 51.14 4.77
N LEU A 5 -19.60 51.38 5.46
CA LEU A 5 -18.69 50.30 5.87
C LEU A 5 -19.31 49.36 6.90
N ILE A 6 -20.11 49.89 7.85
CA ILE A 6 -20.80 49.08 8.86
C ILE A 6 -21.90 48.20 8.23
N SER A 7 -22.58 48.69 7.19
CA SER A 7 -23.58 47.94 6.43
C SER A 7 -22.94 46.80 5.63
N ILE A 8 -21.79 47.06 5.00
CA ILE A 8 -21.03 46.08 4.23
C ILE A 8 -20.44 45.00 5.14
N MET A 9 -19.82 45.36 6.27
CA MET A 9 -19.31 44.40 7.26
C MET A 9 -20.40 43.52 7.86
N LYS A 10 -21.60 44.06 8.15
CA LYS A 10 -22.74 43.24 8.62
C LYS A 10 -23.22 42.25 7.57
N LYS A 11 -23.16 42.60 6.27
CA LYS A 11 -23.50 41.70 5.17
C LYS A 11 -22.51 40.54 5.04
N TYR A 12 -21.20 40.81 5.13
CA TYR A 12 -20.18 39.77 5.07
C TYR A 12 -20.17 38.87 6.31
N LEU A 13 -20.41 39.42 7.50
CA LEU A 13 -20.52 38.63 8.73
C LEU A 13 -21.77 37.73 8.72
N PHE A 14 -22.87 38.18 8.12
CA PHE A 14 -24.09 37.38 7.96
C PHE A 14 -23.94 36.27 6.92
N VAL A 15 -23.20 36.52 5.83
CA VAL A 15 -22.87 35.50 4.82
C VAL A 15 -21.90 34.46 5.39
N LEU A 16 -20.92 34.86 6.21
CA LEU A 16 -20.02 33.94 6.91
C LEU A 16 -20.76 33.07 7.93
N LEU A 17 -21.76 33.63 8.64
CA LEU A 17 -22.60 32.89 9.58
C LEU A 17 -23.51 31.87 8.87
N ILE A 18 -24.02 32.20 7.69
CA ILE A 18 -24.82 31.29 6.86
C ILE A 18 -23.94 30.16 6.28
N LEU A 19 -22.71 30.46 5.85
CA LEU A 19 -21.76 29.45 5.38
C LEU A 19 -21.31 28.51 6.51
N LEU A 20 -21.13 29.02 7.74
CA LEU A 20 -20.87 28.21 8.94
C LEU A 20 -22.08 27.35 9.35
N LEU A 21 -23.31 27.84 9.16
CA LEU A 21 -24.52 27.05 9.41
C LEU A 21 -24.78 25.98 8.33
N VAL A 22 -24.35 26.22 7.09
CA VAL A 22 -24.41 25.23 6.00
C VAL A 22 -23.27 24.21 6.10
N SER A 23 -22.08 24.58 6.59
CA SER A 23 -20.98 23.63 6.87
C SER A 23 -21.20 22.80 8.14
N CYS A 24 -22.03 23.26 9.08
CA CYS A 24 -22.41 22.52 10.29
C CYS A 24 -23.74 21.76 10.17
N GLN A 25 -24.38 21.76 9.00
CA GLN A 25 -25.48 20.86 8.67
C GLN A 25 -24.99 19.75 7.73
N SER A 26 -24.08 18.91 8.22
CA SER A 26 -23.96 17.55 7.70
C SER A 26 -25.33 16.89 7.84
N ASN A 27 -25.89 16.45 6.70
CA ASN A 27 -27.17 15.77 6.55
C ASN A 27 -27.57 14.90 7.76
N LYS A 28 -28.35 15.47 8.69
CA LYS A 28 -29.21 14.70 9.60
C LYS A 28 -30.43 14.23 8.82
N LYS A 29 -30.22 13.33 7.86
CA LYS A 29 -31.23 12.31 7.57
C LYS A 29 -30.93 11.19 8.54
N GLU A 30 -31.68 11.16 9.63
CA GLU A 30 -31.82 9.93 10.43
C GLU A 30 -32.40 8.86 9.49
N ASP A 31 -31.53 8.09 8.86
CA ASP A 31 -31.90 6.77 8.39
C ASP A 31 -32.29 6.00 9.66
N LYS A 32 -33.59 5.77 9.83
CA LYS A 32 -34.09 4.75 10.74
C LYS A 32 -33.55 3.40 10.27
N LYS A 33 -32.30 3.09 10.60
CA LYS A 33 -31.76 1.73 10.50
C LYS A 33 -32.58 0.91 11.48
N GLU A 34 -33.43 0.04 10.95
CA GLU A 34 -34.15 -0.94 11.74
C GLU A 34 -33.15 -1.67 12.65
N LEU A 35 -33.56 -1.88 13.89
CA LEU A 35 -32.76 -2.58 14.88
C LEU A 35 -32.74 -4.06 14.47
N ILE A 36 -31.79 -4.41 13.60
CA ILE A 36 -31.54 -5.80 13.22
C ILE A 36 -31.07 -6.50 14.48
N VAL A 37 -31.95 -7.30 15.07
CA VAL A 37 -31.59 -8.23 16.14
C VAL A 37 -30.62 -9.22 15.53
N ALA A 38 -29.33 -9.08 15.87
CA ALA A 38 -28.31 -10.02 15.44
C ALA A 38 -28.74 -11.43 15.85
N ASN A 39 -28.97 -12.29 14.86
CA ASN A 39 -29.11 -13.71 15.12
C ASN A 39 -27.82 -14.19 15.79
N LYS A 40 -27.98 -15.09 16.76
CA LYS A 40 -26.87 -15.74 17.47
C LYS A 40 -25.89 -16.25 16.40
N VAL A 41 -24.62 -15.83 16.48
CA VAL A 41 -23.55 -16.38 15.65
C VAL A 41 -23.52 -17.88 15.95
N ASN A 42 -24.03 -18.68 15.02
CA ASN A 42 -23.85 -20.12 15.07
C ASN A 42 -22.42 -20.37 14.59
N GLU A 43 -21.67 -21.05 15.45
CA GLU A 43 -20.35 -21.67 15.27
C GLU A 43 -19.48 -21.24 14.08
N VAL A 44 -18.32 -20.70 14.42
CA VAL A 44 -17.16 -20.62 13.52
C VAL A 44 -16.69 -22.06 13.26
N GLU A 45 -16.95 -22.60 12.07
CA GLU A 45 -16.29 -23.84 11.63
C GLU A 45 -14.88 -23.51 11.12
N ILE A 46 -13.87 -24.02 11.84
CA ILE A 46 -12.46 -23.96 11.45
C ILE A 46 -12.09 -25.36 10.97
N GLU A 47 -11.95 -25.58 9.66
CA GLU A 47 -11.38 -26.83 9.14
C GLU A 47 -9.85 -26.72 9.05
N GLU A 48 -9.15 -27.54 9.85
CA GLU A 48 -7.71 -27.75 9.75
C GLU A 48 -7.42 -28.84 8.71
N SER A 49 -6.57 -28.56 7.70
CA SER A 49 -5.86 -29.65 7.02
C SER A 49 -4.39 -29.30 6.79
N ASN A 50 -3.56 -30.33 6.99
CA ASN A 50 -2.11 -30.27 7.04
C ASN A 50 -1.50 -30.03 5.66
N ASP A 51 -0.42 -29.26 5.67
CA ASP A 51 0.59 -29.12 4.63
C ASP A 51 0.20 -28.28 3.40
N SER A 52 0.45 -26.97 3.56
CA SER A 52 0.31 -25.88 2.59
C SER A 52 -1.15 -25.56 2.25
N LEU A 53 -1.60 -24.44 2.80
CA LEU A 53 -2.95 -23.89 2.67
C LEU A 53 -3.27 -23.48 1.22
N ILE A 54 -3.54 -24.47 0.37
CA ILE A 54 -4.58 -24.32 -0.65
C ILE A 54 -5.87 -24.45 0.13
N TYR A 55 -6.36 -23.34 0.65
CA TYR A 55 -7.72 -23.32 1.10
C TYR A 55 -8.62 -23.48 -0.13
N LYS A 56 -9.39 -24.57 -0.23
CA LYS A 56 -10.59 -24.60 -1.06
C LYS A 56 -11.64 -23.73 -0.36
N ILE A 57 -11.50 -22.40 -0.42
CA ILE A 57 -12.47 -21.49 0.19
C ILE A 57 -13.62 -21.29 -0.79
N SER A 58 -14.71 -22.04 -0.59
CA SER A 58 -16.03 -21.44 -0.80
C SER A 58 -16.14 -20.24 0.15
N GLU A 59 -16.46 -19.06 -0.36
CA GLU A 59 -16.46 -17.77 0.35
C GLU A 59 -16.95 -17.81 1.81
N ASP A 60 -16.06 -18.02 2.79
CA ASP A 60 -16.41 -17.95 4.20
C ASP A 60 -16.38 -16.48 4.65
N SER A 61 -17.55 -15.84 4.66
CA SER A 61 -17.72 -14.45 5.08
C SER A 61 -18.05 -14.38 6.56
N ILE A 62 -17.25 -13.69 7.39
CA ILE A 62 -17.64 -13.38 8.76
C ILE A 62 -18.39 -12.05 8.76
N VAL A 63 -19.72 -12.13 8.91
CA VAL A 63 -20.57 -10.95 9.08
C VAL A 63 -20.62 -10.61 10.57
N ILE A 64 -20.09 -9.45 10.97
CA ILE A 64 -20.18 -9.00 12.36
C ILE A 64 -20.91 -7.65 12.41
N GLY A 65 -22.24 -7.72 12.49
CA GLY A 65 -23.15 -6.61 12.84
C GLY A 65 -22.79 -5.22 12.31
N GLY A 66 -23.10 -4.95 11.04
CA GLY A 66 -22.88 -3.65 10.40
C GLY A 66 -21.58 -3.56 9.62
N ASP A 67 -20.56 -4.32 10.04
CA ASP A 67 -19.28 -4.47 9.35
C ASP A 67 -19.13 -5.92 8.90
N THR A 68 -18.86 -6.14 7.62
CA THR A 68 -18.62 -7.50 7.08
C THR A 68 -17.14 -7.64 6.80
N LEU A 69 -16.45 -8.47 7.58
CA LEU A 69 -15.07 -8.84 7.29
C LEU A 69 -15.09 -10.18 6.54
N LYS A 70 -14.97 -10.09 5.21
CA LYS A 70 -14.72 -11.28 4.38
C LYS A 70 -13.24 -11.60 4.44
N ILE A 71 -12.90 -12.79 4.95
CA ILE A 71 -11.52 -13.26 4.97
C ILE A 71 -11.25 -13.97 3.65
N GLU A 72 -10.13 -13.64 3.03
CA GLU A 72 -9.66 -14.31 1.83
C GLU A 72 -8.27 -14.88 2.12
N ALA A 73 -7.93 -16.02 1.49
CA ALA A 73 -6.58 -16.55 1.58
C ALA A 73 -5.57 -15.51 1.06
N PRO A 74 -4.52 -15.17 1.82
CA PRO A 74 -3.50 -14.23 1.38
C PRO A 74 -2.73 -14.78 0.17
N PHE A 75 -2.45 -13.94 -0.81
CA PHE A 75 -1.67 -14.29 -1.99
C PHE A 75 -0.79 -13.14 -2.47
N ILE A 76 0.25 -13.52 -3.22
CA ILE A 76 1.07 -12.64 -4.06
C ILE A 76 1.27 -13.34 -5.39
N TYR A 77 0.92 -12.67 -6.49
CA TYR A 77 1.21 -13.15 -7.85
C TYR A 77 2.04 -12.13 -8.60
N SER A 78 3.06 -12.62 -9.30
CA SER A 78 3.93 -11.81 -10.13
C SER A 78 3.77 -12.19 -11.59
N PHE A 79 3.74 -11.20 -12.47
CA PHE A 79 3.54 -11.33 -13.91
C PHE A 79 4.70 -10.62 -14.62
N GLU A 80 5.10 -11.18 -15.75
CA GLU A 80 6.06 -10.53 -16.65
C GLU A 80 5.52 -10.58 -18.09
N GLY A 81 5.75 -9.52 -18.86
CA GLY A 81 5.35 -9.46 -20.26
C GLY A 81 6.17 -8.47 -21.06
N THR A 82 5.81 -8.34 -22.34
CA THR A 82 6.43 -7.39 -23.28
C THR A 82 5.32 -6.60 -23.97
N LEU A 83 5.47 -5.28 -23.99
CA LEU A 83 4.58 -4.31 -24.61
C LEU A 83 5.17 -3.83 -25.95
N ASP A 84 4.59 -2.77 -26.52
CA ASP A 84 5.13 -2.11 -27.71
C ASP A 84 6.58 -1.66 -27.54
N GLY A 85 7.36 -1.82 -28.61
CA GLY A 85 8.77 -1.41 -28.64
C GLY A 85 9.67 -2.25 -27.74
N ASP A 86 9.30 -3.50 -27.49
CA ASP A 86 10.01 -4.45 -26.63
C ASP A 86 10.16 -4.02 -25.16
N LYS A 87 9.37 -3.02 -24.72
CA LYS A 87 9.31 -2.61 -23.32
C LYS A 87 8.82 -3.76 -22.46
N LYS A 88 9.57 -4.15 -21.43
CA LYS A 88 9.08 -5.12 -20.45
C LYS A 88 8.06 -4.46 -19.52
N ILE A 89 7.18 -5.30 -19.00
CA ILE A 89 6.20 -4.95 -17.99
C ILE A 89 6.26 -5.99 -16.88
N GLN A 90 6.24 -5.52 -15.63
CA GLN A 90 6.18 -6.36 -14.44
C GLN A 90 4.99 -5.93 -13.59
N ILE A 91 4.17 -6.90 -13.17
CA ILE A 91 3.01 -6.63 -12.33
C ILE A 91 3.07 -7.55 -11.11
N HIS A 92 2.95 -6.97 -9.93
CA HIS A 92 2.86 -7.71 -8.67
C HIS A 92 1.51 -7.40 -8.04
N ILE A 93 0.65 -8.40 -7.88
CA ILE A 93 -0.66 -8.25 -7.22
C ILE A 93 -0.69 -9.02 -5.92
N SER A 94 -1.45 -8.50 -4.95
CA SER A 94 -1.72 -9.13 -3.67
C SER A 94 -3.15 -8.86 -3.23
N ASN A 95 -3.66 -9.64 -2.29
CA ASN A 95 -4.84 -9.28 -1.50
C ASN A 95 -4.42 -9.02 -0.05
N LYS A 96 -4.62 -7.78 0.40
CA LYS A 96 -4.28 -7.36 1.76
C LYS A 96 -5.45 -6.61 2.38
N LEU A 97 -5.51 -6.61 3.70
CA LEU A 97 -6.48 -5.81 4.44
C LEU A 97 -6.19 -4.32 4.19
N THR A 98 -7.23 -3.52 3.91
CA THR A 98 -7.07 -2.06 3.72
C THR A 98 -7.25 -1.29 5.00
N GLU A 99 -6.73 -0.08 5.01
CA GLU A 99 -7.03 0.92 6.03
C GLU A 99 -8.50 1.37 6.05
N GLU A 100 -8.89 1.99 7.15
CA GLU A 100 -10.13 2.74 7.45
C GLU A 100 -11.51 2.06 7.36
N TYR A 101 -11.72 0.95 6.64
CA TYR A 101 -13.08 0.37 6.47
C TYR A 101 -13.21 -1.14 6.61
N GLY A 102 -12.12 -1.86 6.88
CA GLY A 102 -12.15 -3.33 6.93
C GLY A 102 -12.39 -3.98 5.56
N GLY A 103 -11.78 -5.14 5.35
CA GLY A 103 -11.95 -5.92 4.12
C GLY A 103 -10.67 -6.08 3.31
N TYR A 104 -10.62 -7.19 2.58
CA TYR A 104 -9.51 -7.47 1.67
C TYR A 104 -9.69 -6.69 0.37
N TRP A 105 -8.62 -6.05 -0.05
CA TRP A 105 -8.54 -5.37 -1.33
C TRP A 105 -7.44 -5.99 -2.18
N LYS A 106 -7.80 -6.23 -3.44
CA LYS A 106 -6.85 -6.69 -4.45
C LYS A 106 -6.17 -5.46 -5.02
N SER A 107 -4.88 -5.35 -4.81
CA SER A 107 -4.06 -4.24 -5.29
C SER A 107 -2.76 -4.77 -5.84
N GLY A 108 -2.02 -3.91 -6.52
CA GLY A 108 -0.71 -4.26 -6.99
C GLY A 108 0.10 -3.05 -7.39
N ASP A 109 1.33 -3.38 -7.76
CA ASP A 109 2.35 -2.48 -8.24
C ASP A 109 2.75 -2.91 -9.66
N LEU A 110 2.99 -1.92 -10.52
CA LEU A 110 3.31 -2.10 -11.92
C LEU A 110 4.56 -1.29 -12.26
N TYR A 111 5.52 -1.93 -12.93
CA TYR A 111 6.65 -1.26 -13.58
C TYR A 111 6.61 -1.51 -15.09
N ILE A 112 6.89 -0.47 -15.87
CA ILE A 112 7.09 -0.55 -17.33
C ILE A 112 8.49 -0.03 -17.64
N ASP A 113 9.23 -0.75 -18.48
CA ASP A 113 10.59 -0.35 -18.85
C ASP A 113 10.63 1.09 -19.40
N GLY A 114 11.59 1.86 -18.85
CA GLY A 114 11.82 3.25 -19.20
C GLY A 114 11.07 4.26 -18.33
N GLU A 115 10.18 3.81 -17.45
CA GLU A 115 9.49 4.70 -16.50
C GLU A 115 10.38 5.03 -15.29
N GLU A 116 10.08 6.16 -14.66
CA GLU A 116 10.85 6.74 -13.53
C GLU A 116 10.33 6.25 -12.16
N GLN A 117 9.20 5.54 -12.14
CA GLN A 117 8.55 5.10 -10.91
C GLN A 117 7.79 3.77 -11.10
N VAL A 118 7.36 3.21 -9.97
CA VAL A 118 6.41 2.10 -9.91
C VAL A 118 5.01 2.68 -9.69
N PHE A 119 4.01 2.12 -10.37
CA PHE A 119 2.63 2.60 -10.32
C PHE A 119 1.75 1.66 -9.53
N GLY A 120 1.14 2.16 -8.45
CA GLY A 120 0.14 1.44 -7.68
C GLY A 120 -1.22 1.40 -8.39
N PHE A 121 -1.98 0.33 -8.15
CA PHE A 121 -3.36 0.22 -8.64
C PHE A 121 -4.23 -0.67 -7.73
N GLY A 122 -5.54 -0.43 -7.77
CA GLY A 122 -6.57 -1.29 -7.18
C GLY A 122 -7.32 -2.10 -8.23
N LEU A 123 -7.82 -3.27 -7.84
CA LEU A 123 -8.59 -4.18 -8.68
C LEU A 123 -9.99 -4.40 -8.09
N ILE A 124 -11.01 -4.04 -8.88
CA ILE A 124 -12.42 -4.14 -8.49
C ILE A 124 -13.11 -5.18 -9.36
N LYS A 125 -13.86 -6.09 -8.74
CA LYS A 125 -14.74 -7.02 -9.46
C LYS A 125 -16.10 -6.38 -9.65
N ASN A 126 -16.59 -6.35 -10.88
CA ASN A 126 -17.99 -6.02 -11.16
C ASN A 126 -18.81 -7.31 -11.13
N ASN A 127 -19.99 -7.29 -10.51
CA ASN A 127 -20.87 -8.47 -10.40
C ASN A 127 -21.31 -9.05 -11.75
N LYS A 128 -21.22 -8.26 -12.83
CA LYS A 128 -21.58 -8.70 -14.19
C LYS A 128 -20.40 -9.31 -14.96
N ASP A 129 -19.18 -9.04 -14.52
CA ASP A 129 -17.97 -9.38 -15.25
C ASP A 129 -17.25 -10.54 -14.55
N ASN A 130 -16.72 -11.48 -15.35
CA ASN A 130 -15.95 -12.61 -14.82
C ASN A 130 -14.48 -12.24 -14.52
N PHE A 131 -14.16 -10.94 -14.43
CA PHE A 131 -12.81 -10.43 -14.23
C PHE A 131 -12.80 -9.23 -13.29
N TYR A 132 -11.62 -8.96 -12.70
CA TYR A 132 -11.36 -7.73 -11.95
C TYR A 132 -10.81 -6.68 -12.90
N THR A 133 -11.13 -5.40 -12.68
CA THR A 133 -10.61 -4.27 -13.47
C THR A 133 -9.84 -3.31 -12.57
N GLY A 134 -8.73 -2.79 -13.07
CA GLY A 134 -7.94 -1.75 -12.42
C GLY A 134 -7.37 -0.77 -13.42
N LYS A 135 -6.84 0.35 -12.92
CA LYS A 135 -6.17 1.38 -13.71
C LYS A 135 -4.95 1.86 -12.96
N ALA A 136 -3.85 2.03 -13.68
CA ALA A 136 -2.64 2.67 -13.18
C ALA A 136 -2.58 4.10 -13.75
N TYR A 137 -2.27 5.07 -12.89
CA TYR A 137 -2.24 6.50 -13.22
C TYR A 137 -0.88 7.10 -12.86
N TYR A 138 -0.50 8.17 -13.55
CA TYR A 138 0.63 9.01 -13.14
C TYR A 138 0.33 9.80 -11.86
N ASP A 139 -0.93 10.20 -11.73
CA ASP A 139 -1.45 10.99 -10.62
C ASP A 139 -2.86 10.48 -10.31
N SER A 140 -3.13 10.15 -9.05
CA SER A 140 -4.44 9.66 -8.61
C SER A 140 -5.56 10.68 -8.82
N ASP A 141 -5.22 11.97 -8.86
CA ASP A 141 -6.17 13.07 -9.03
C ASP A 141 -6.44 13.40 -10.51
N ASP A 142 -5.66 12.84 -11.45
CA ASP A 142 -5.77 13.10 -12.89
C ASP A 142 -6.06 11.80 -13.67
N SER A 143 -7.34 11.42 -13.68
CA SER A 143 -7.79 10.20 -14.35
C SER A 143 -7.54 10.18 -15.87
N ASP A 144 -7.30 11.35 -16.47
CA ASP A 144 -7.00 11.49 -17.91
C ASP A 144 -5.57 11.04 -18.25
N LYS A 145 -4.68 10.92 -17.25
CA LYS A 145 -3.32 10.37 -17.38
C LYS A 145 -3.23 8.90 -16.97
N THR A 146 -4.17 8.09 -17.45
CA THR A 146 -4.11 6.63 -17.28
C THR A 146 -2.95 6.07 -18.12
N ILE A 147 -2.04 5.33 -17.48
CA ILE A 147 -0.92 4.63 -18.14
C ILE A 147 -1.44 3.40 -18.86
N CYS A 148 -2.17 2.56 -18.12
CA CYS A 148 -2.82 1.38 -18.67
C CYS A 148 -4.07 1.03 -17.87
N THR A 149 -4.98 0.33 -18.55
CA THR A 149 -6.09 -0.36 -17.89
C THR A 149 -5.75 -1.84 -17.78
N LEU A 150 -6.03 -2.43 -16.62
CA LEU A 150 -5.75 -3.83 -16.32
C LEU A 150 -7.05 -4.59 -16.15
N LYS A 151 -7.11 -5.82 -16.67
CA LYS A 151 -8.19 -6.76 -16.41
C LYS A 151 -7.63 -8.11 -16.00
N LEU A 152 -7.93 -8.55 -14.79
CA LEU A 152 -7.45 -9.81 -14.23
C LEU A 152 -8.54 -10.88 -14.34
N TYR A 153 -8.22 -11.94 -15.08
CA TYR A 153 -9.09 -13.07 -15.34
C TYR A 153 -8.67 -14.30 -14.54
N ASN A 154 -9.64 -15.14 -14.19
CA ASN A 154 -9.41 -16.48 -13.64
C ASN A 154 -8.44 -16.50 -12.44
N LEU A 155 -8.56 -15.52 -11.54
CA LEU A 155 -7.72 -15.43 -10.34
C LEU A 155 -7.72 -16.76 -9.58
N ALA A 156 -6.54 -17.18 -9.13
CA ALA A 156 -6.29 -18.41 -8.38
C ALA A 156 -6.54 -19.72 -9.15
N THR A 157 -6.54 -19.67 -10.49
CA THR A 157 -6.54 -20.88 -11.34
C THR A 157 -5.30 -20.95 -12.23
N GLU A 158 -5.05 -22.11 -12.84
CA GLU A 158 -3.96 -22.31 -13.81
C GLU A 158 -4.13 -21.48 -15.09
N GLU A 159 -5.35 -21.02 -15.38
CA GLU A 159 -5.69 -20.20 -16.54
C GLU A 159 -5.66 -18.70 -16.23
N MET A 160 -5.05 -18.28 -15.13
CA MET A 160 -4.94 -16.88 -14.71
C MET A 160 -4.11 -16.05 -15.70
N PHE A 161 -4.59 -14.84 -16.02
CA PHE A 161 -3.86 -13.86 -16.82
C PHE A 161 -4.38 -12.45 -16.57
N ILE A 162 -3.57 -11.46 -16.95
CA ILE A 162 -3.94 -10.04 -16.97
C ILE A 162 -3.97 -9.57 -18.43
N GLU A 163 -5.06 -8.94 -18.86
CA GLU A 163 -5.03 -8.07 -20.04
C GLU A 163 -4.56 -6.67 -19.61
N CYS A 164 -3.46 -6.22 -20.19
CA CYS A 164 -2.99 -4.85 -20.07
C CYS A 164 -3.37 -4.10 -21.35
N ILE A 165 -4.15 -3.03 -21.22
CA ILE A 165 -4.50 -2.13 -22.31
C ILE A 165 -3.59 -0.92 -22.19
N TYR A 166 -2.58 -0.87 -23.05
CA TYR A 166 -1.54 0.17 -23.10
C TYR A 166 -1.49 0.75 -24.52
N ASN A 167 -1.47 2.08 -24.66
CA ASN A 167 -1.49 2.76 -25.96
C ASN A 167 -2.57 2.24 -26.95
N LYS A 168 -3.78 1.97 -26.43
CA LYS A 168 -4.93 1.41 -27.18
C LYS A 168 -4.72 0.01 -27.76
N LYS A 169 -3.64 -0.68 -27.39
CA LYS A 169 -3.39 -2.09 -27.70
C LYS A 169 -3.59 -2.94 -26.45
N THR A 170 -4.05 -4.17 -26.66
CA THR A 170 -4.28 -5.13 -25.58
C THR A 170 -3.19 -6.19 -25.60
N TYR A 171 -2.55 -6.40 -24.46
CA TYR A 171 -1.50 -7.39 -24.24
C TYR A 171 -1.98 -8.39 -23.20
N LYS A 172 -1.85 -9.67 -23.50
CA LYS A 172 -2.18 -10.74 -22.56
C LYS A 172 -0.92 -11.18 -21.83
N ILE A 173 -0.89 -10.94 -20.53
CA ILE A 173 0.27 -11.15 -19.65
C ILE A 173 -0.05 -12.28 -18.69
N TYR A 174 0.86 -13.24 -18.57
CA TYR A 174 0.68 -14.44 -17.75
C TYR A 174 1.56 -14.39 -16.50
N PRO A 175 1.24 -15.17 -15.46
CA PRO A 175 2.11 -15.32 -14.30
C PRO A 175 3.55 -15.65 -14.73
N SER A 176 4.52 -14.96 -14.13
CA SER A 176 5.92 -15.16 -14.45
C SER A 176 6.34 -16.59 -14.09
N LYS A 177 7.14 -17.19 -14.97
CA LYS A 177 7.79 -18.48 -14.71
C LYS A 177 9.21 -18.33 -14.15
N LYS A 178 9.75 -17.11 -14.15
CA LYS A 178 11.10 -16.79 -13.71
C LYS A 178 11.12 -16.20 -12.31
N PHE A 179 10.18 -15.31 -12.02
CA PHE A 179 10.13 -14.65 -10.72
C PHE A 179 9.77 -15.66 -9.63
N PRO A 180 10.24 -15.44 -8.39
CA PRO A 180 9.87 -16.30 -7.28
C PRO A 180 8.34 -16.38 -7.12
N SER A 181 7.88 -17.56 -6.74
CA SER A 181 6.56 -17.75 -6.16
C SER A 181 6.60 -17.39 -4.68
N TYR A 182 5.44 -17.14 -4.07
CA TYR A 182 5.36 -16.75 -2.67
C TYR A 182 4.38 -17.62 -1.92
N LYS A 183 4.81 -18.16 -0.79
CA LYS A 183 3.89 -18.70 0.22
C LYS A 183 3.54 -17.58 1.18
N CYS A 184 2.29 -17.16 1.19
CA CYS A 184 1.87 -15.97 1.93
C CYS A 184 1.35 -16.34 3.32
N TYR A 185 1.59 -15.46 4.27
CA TYR A 185 1.17 -15.59 5.66
C TYR A 185 0.52 -14.29 6.10
N ASP A 186 -0.56 -14.41 6.84
CA ASP A 186 -1.14 -13.29 7.55
C ASP A 186 -1.58 -13.65 8.97
N LYS A 187 -1.71 -12.60 9.78
CA LYS A 187 -2.33 -12.65 11.10
C LYS A 187 -3.29 -11.48 11.21
N ILE A 188 -4.48 -11.75 11.74
CA ILE A 188 -5.51 -10.77 12.01
C ILE A 188 -5.89 -10.92 13.48
N ASP A 189 -5.70 -9.87 14.27
CA ASP A 189 -6.33 -9.74 15.59
C ASP A 189 -7.40 -8.66 15.47
N TYR A 190 -8.67 -9.03 15.52
CA TYR A 190 -9.80 -8.13 15.25
C TYR A 190 -10.80 -8.15 16.40
N ALA A 191 -11.03 -7.00 17.01
CA ALA A 191 -11.90 -6.82 18.15
C ALA A 191 -12.99 -5.78 17.85
N LEU A 192 -14.24 -6.21 17.96
CA LEU A 192 -15.40 -5.31 17.88
C LEU A 192 -15.88 -4.92 19.26
N PHE A 193 -16.23 -3.64 19.39
CA PHE A 193 -16.84 -3.12 20.60
C PHE A 193 -18.36 -3.09 20.41
N ASP A 194 -19.07 -3.82 21.27
CA ASP A 194 -20.53 -3.76 21.35
C ASP A 194 -20.95 -2.45 22.01
N THR A 195 -21.24 -1.44 21.19
CA THR A 195 -21.63 -0.09 21.62
C THR A 195 -23.14 0.10 21.73
N ARG A 196 -23.96 -0.95 21.58
CA ARG A 196 -25.45 -0.84 21.55
C ARG A 196 -26.02 -0.15 22.79
N GLU A 197 -25.47 -0.41 23.97
CA GLU A 197 -25.89 0.23 25.22
C GLU A 197 -25.44 1.70 25.33
N ALA A 198 -24.26 2.05 24.80
CA ALA A 198 -23.80 3.44 24.71
C ALA A 198 -24.60 4.23 23.66
N TYR A 199 -25.00 3.58 22.57
CA TYR A 199 -25.86 4.15 21.53
C TYR A 199 -27.26 4.45 22.05
N LYS A 200 -27.87 3.52 22.80
CA LYS A 200 -29.16 3.74 23.49
C LYS A 200 -29.14 4.95 24.43
N LYS A 201 -27.98 5.28 24.99
CA LYS A 201 -27.78 6.42 25.90
C LYS A 201 -27.45 7.73 25.17
N GLY A 202 -27.34 7.72 23.84
CA GLY A 202 -27.00 8.90 23.03
C GLY A 202 -25.52 9.29 23.06
N ASN A 203 -24.65 8.40 23.55
CA ASN A 203 -23.23 8.70 23.80
C ASN A 203 -22.28 8.09 22.75
N ALA A 204 -22.72 7.06 22.01
CA ALA A 204 -21.84 6.37 21.07
C ALA A 204 -21.65 7.12 19.73
N ARG A 205 -20.42 7.09 19.22
CA ARG A 205 -20.07 7.32 17.80
C ARG A 205 -19.94 5.96 17.09
N ASP A 206 -19.90 5.98 15.75
CA ASP A 206 -19.91 4.81 14.87
C ASP A 206 -19.01 3.65 15.32
N TYR A 207 -19.42 2.41 14.97
CA TYR A 207 -18.63 1.20 15.15
C TYR A 207 -17.28 1.38 14.45
N THR A 208 -16.18 1.30 15.20
CA THR A 208 -14.87 1.14 14.57
C THR A 208 -14.15 0.04 15.34
N PRO A 209 -13.77 -1.06 14.68
CA PRO A 209 -13.06 -2.15 15.32
C PRO A 209 -11.66 -1.71 15.75
N SER A 210 -11.10 -2.41 16.73
CA SER A 210 -9.66 -2.46 16.92
C SER A 210 -9.09 -3.62 16.08
N ARG A 211 -8.02 -3.39 15.33
CA ARG A 211 -7.44 -4.41 14.45
C ARG A 211 -5.93 -4.32 14.33
N ASP A 212 -5.25 -5.45 14.46
CA ASP A 212 -3.84 -5.60 14.08
C ASP A 212 -3.74 -6.59 12.94
N TYR A 213 -3.07 -6.20 11.86
CA TYR A 213 -2.88 -7.00 10.66
C TYR A 213 -1.40 -7.03 10.26
N ILE A 214 -0.89 -8.24 10.05
CA ILE A 214 0.46 -8.45 9.53
C ILE A 214 0.36 -9.38 8.33
N PHE A 215 1.00 -9.01 7.22
CA PHE A 215 1.04 -9.80 5.99
C PHE A 215 2.44 -9.78 5.36
N PHE A 216 2.94 -10.96 5.01
CA PHE A 216 4.20 -11.11 4.28
C PHE A 216 4.25 -12.43 3.50
N GLY A 217 5.25 -12.58 2.62
CA GLY A 217 5.50 -13.80 1.84
C GLY A 217 6.83 -14.47 2.19
N GLU A 218 6.86 -15.80 2.13
CA GLU A 218 8.08 -16.60 2.01
C GLU A 218 8.42 -16.79 0.53
N ILE A 219 9.67 -16.53 0.18
CA ILE A 219 10.16 -16.59 -1.20
C ILE A 219 10.41 -18.06 -1.57
N LEU A 220 9.71 -18.53 -2.59
CA LEU A 220 9.87 -19.86 -3.17
C LEU A 220 10.41 -19.71 -4.59
N SER A 221 11.68 -20.07 -4.81
CA SER A 221 12.24 -20.12 -6.16
C SER A 221 12.93 -21.44 -6.43
N ASN A 222 12.61 -22.02 -7.58
CA ASN A 222 13.31 -23.18 -8.15
C ASN A 222 14.27 -22.77 -9.28
N ASP A 223 14.36 -21.47 -9.58
CA ASP A 223 15.27 -20.95 -10.60
C ASP A 223 16.62 -20.64 -9.95
N LYS A 224 17.67 -21.26 -10.50
CA LYS A 224 19.05 -21.13 -10.02
C LYS A 224 19.55 -19.68 -10.01
N SER A 225 18.99 -18.82 -10.88
CA SER A 225 19.34 -17.40 -10.91
C SER A 225 18.91 -16.64 -9.65
N PHE A 226 17.94 -17.16 -8.89
CA PHE A 226 17.43 -16.57 -7.65
C PHE A 226 17.76 -17.41 -6.40
N GLU A 227 18.59 -18.46 -6.51
CA GLU A 227 18.88 -19.38 -5.39
C GLU A 227 19.56 -18.67 -4.22
N ALA A 228 20.51 -17.77 -4.49
CA ALA A 228 21.16 -16.97 -3.46
C ALA A 228 20.18 -16.01 -2.77
N LEU A 229 19.29 -15.38 -3.56
CA LEU A 229 18.23 -14.51 -3.05
C LEU A 229 17.30 -15.29 -2.13
N SER A 230 16.71 -16.41 -2.57
CA SER A 230 15.76 -17.18 -1.76
C SER A 230 16.41 -17.83 -0.53
N SER A 231 17.70 -18.15 -0.59
CA SER A 231 18.43 -18.73 0.53
C SER A 231 18.77 -17.69 1.62
N ASN A 232 19.17 -16.48 1.22
CA ASN A 232 19.61 -15.44 2.15
C ASN A 232 18.48 -14.48 2.54
N LEU A 233 17.54 -14.22 1.63
CA LEU A 233 16.30 -13.50 1.84
C LEU A 233 15.14 -14.50 1.74
N LYS A 234 14.95 -15.28 2.80
CA LYS A 234 13.90 -16.30 2.83
C LYS A 234 12.49 -15.73 2.85
N TYR A 235 12.31 -14.55 3.44
CA TYR A 235 11.01 -13.91 3.65
C TYR A 235 11.04 -12.48 3.13
N LEU A 236 9.90 -11.98 2.66
CA LEU A 236 9.69 -10.56 2.41
C LEU A 236 9.95 -9.78 3.70
N TYR A 237 10.51 -8.58 3.55
CA TYR A 237 11.00 -7.76 4.66
C TYR A 237 9.99 -7.65 5.82
N THR A 238 10.35 -8.22 6.96
CA THR A 238 9.63 -8.09 8.23
C THR A 238 10.60 -8.35 9.38
N ASP A 239 10.24 -7.98 10.60
CA ASP A 239 11.16 -8.10 11.72
C ASP A 239 11.41 -9.59 12.09
N SER A 240 12.56 -9.83 12.72
CA SER A 240 13.00 -11.19 13.05
C SER A 240 12.08 -11.90 14.05
N LEU A 241 11.36 -11.18 14.91
CA LEU A 241 10.42 -11.78 15.87
C LEU A 241 9.17 -12.26 15.12
N THR A 242 8.62 -11.41 14.24
CA THR A 242 7.51 -11.72 13.36
C THR A 242 7.81 -12.96 12.51
N ILE A 243 8.98 -13.03 11.87
CA ILE A 243 9.43 -14.24 11.14
C ILE A 243 9.54 -15.46 12.05
N LYS A 244 10.02 -15.31 13.28
CA LYS A 244 10.20 -16.48 14.17
C LYS A 244 8.86 -17.06 14.62
N ASP A 245 7.86 -16.22 14.81
CA ASP A 245 6.59 -16.59 15.44
C ASP A 245 5.46 -16.88 14.46
N HIS A 246 5.60 -16.58 13.15
CA HIS A 246 4.52 -16.74 12.16
C HIS A 246 3.89 -18.14 12.12
N LYS A 247 4.67 -19.19 12.38
CA LYS A 247 4.17 -20.57 12.40
C LYS A 247 3.13 -20.85 13.49
N LYS A 248 3.04 -19.98 14.50
CA LYS A 248 2.08 -20.07 15.62
C LYS A 248 0.92 -19.11 15.46
N TRP A 249 0.93 -18.29 14.41
CA TRP A 249 -0.12 -17.31 14.21
C TRP A 249 -1.46 -17.98 13.98
N LYS A 250 -2.48 -17.34 14.54
CA LYS A 250 -3.89 -17.66 14.36
C LYS A 250 -4.62 -16.34 14.24
N HIS A 251 -5.66 -16.30 13.42
CA HIS A 251 -6.57 -15.16 13.41
C HIS A 251 -7.41 -15.20 14.69
N ASN A 252 -7.54 -14.06 15.36
CA ASN A 252 -8.36 -13.91 16.56
C ASN A 252 -9.48 -12.92 16.29
N PHE A 253 -10.72 -13.35 16.54
CA PHE A 253 -11.92 -12.53 16.39
C PHE A 253 -12.64 -12.44 17.73
N GLY A 254 -12.88 -11.22 18.21
CA GLY A 254 -13.48 -10.98 19.51
C GLY A 254 -14.56 -9.91 19.49
N ILE A 255 -15.52 -10.05 20.41
CA ILE A 255 -16.48 -9.00 20.73
C ILE A 255 -16.29 -8.63 22.20
N LYS A 256 -16.03 -7.35 22.47
CA LYS A 256 -15.89 -6.78 23.82
C LYS A 256 -17.07 -5.86 24.10
N LYS A 257 -17.58 -5.85 25.34
CA LYS A 257 -18.60 -4.87 25.77
C LYS A 257 -17.93 -3.51 25.91
N SER A 258 -18.58 -2.46 25.40
CA SER A 258 -18.16 -1.10 25.75
C SER A 258 -18.45 -0.84 27.23
N VAL A 259 -17.50 -0.20 27.93
CA VAL A 259 -17.62 0.10 29.37
C VAL A 259 -17.82 1.62 29.58
N SER A 260 -17.09 2.44 28.84
CA SER A 260 -17.25 3.90 28.73
C SER A 260 -16.81 4.39 27.33
N ASP A 261 -17.06 5.66 26.97
CA ASP A 261 -16.59 6.22 25.70
C ASP A 261 -15.06 6.26 25.62
N ASP A 262 -14.39 6.45 26.78
CA ASP A 262 -12.93 6.51 26.91
C ASP A 262 -12.27 5.12 26.84
N ASP A 263 -13.00 4.05 27.16
CA ASP A 263 -12.49 2.66 27.12
C ASP A 263 -12.60 2.00 25.73
N ASN A 264 -13.29 2.66 24.77
CA ASN A 264 -13.42 2.17 23.40
C ASN A 264 -12.23 2.65 22.56
N TYR A 265 -11.03 2.23 22.91
CA TYR A 265 -9.84 2.61 22.16
C TYR A 265 -9.84 1.92 20.80
N LYS A 266 -10.09 2.72 19.76
CA LYS A 266 -10.03 2.33 18.36
C LYS A 266 -8.57 2.40 17.94
N SER A 267 -7.92 1.24 17.84
CA SER A 267 -6.56 1.14 17.31
C SER A 267 -6.56 0.30 16.04
N GLU A 268 -5.77 0.73 15.08
CA GLU A 268 -5.53 -0.06 13.88
C GLU A 268 -4.04 -0.07 13.60
N THR A 269 -3.45 -1.25 13.45
CA THR A 269 -2.06 -1.42 13.01
C THR A 269 -2.03 -2.33 11.80
N LEU A 270 -1.48 -1.87 10.68
CA LEU A 270 -1.23 -2.70 9.50
C LEU A 270 0.26 -2.73 9.21
N TYR A 271 0.79 -3.93 8.97
CA TYR A 271 2.12 -4.15 8.43
C TYR A 271 2.02 -5.10 7.23
N THR A 272 2.36 -4.62 6.04
CA THR A 272 2.26 -5.44 4.82
C THR A 272 3.52 -5.33 3.98
N SER A 273 4.03 -6.45 3.49
CA SER A 273 5.21 -6.50 2.63
C SER A 273 4.91 -7.13 1.27
N SER A 274 5.37 -6.47 0.20
CA SER A 274 5.12 -6.92 -1.19
C SER A 274 6.35 -6.68 -2.09
N PRO A 275 6.61 -7.55 -3.08
CA PRO A 275 7.55 -7.22 -4.14
C PRO A 275 7.01 -6.07 -4.99
N ILE A 276 7.87 -5.15 -5.42
CA ILE A 276 7.50 -4.07 -6.34
C ILE A 276 8.30 -4.08 -7.64
N PHE A 277 9.49 -4.69 -7.64
CA PHE A 277 10.33 -4.81 -8.84
C PHE A 277 11.33 -5.97 -8.69
N ILE A 278 11.62 -6.68 -9.78
CA ILE A 278 12.70 -7.67 -9.83
C ILE A 278 13.33 -7.76 -11.22
N ASP A 279 14.66 -7.83 -11.28
CA ASP A 279 15.37 -8.24 -12.48
C ASP A 279 16.52 -9.21 -12.16
N SER A 280 17.50 -9.34 -13.06
CA SER A 280 18.65 -10.23 -12.84
C SER A 280 19.65 -9.72 -11.80
N ASN A 281 19.56 -8.47 -11.38
CA ASN A 281 20.53 -7.78 -10.53
C ASN A 281 19.92 -7.32 -9.22
N ILE A 282 18.72 -6.74 -9.25
CA ILE A 282 18.07 -6.12 -8.11
C ILE A 282 16.68 -6.71 -7.88
N TYR A 283 16.37 -6.90 -6.60
CA TYR A 283 15.05 -7.21 -6.11
C TYR A 283 14.62 -6.14 -5.10
N VAL A 284 13.44 -5.57 -5.29
CA VAL A 284 12.91 -4.51 -4.43
C VAL A 284 11.63 -4.97 -3.75
N VAL A 285 11.62 -4.86 -2.42
CA VAL A 285 10.47 -5.18 -1.57
C VAL A 285 10.02 -3.89 -0.88
N SER A 286 8.72 -3.61 -0.93
CA SER A 286 8.10 -2.57 -0.12
C SER A 286 7.61 -3.15 1.20
N GLY A 287 7.69 -2.35 2.26
CA GLY A 287 7.09 -2.60 3.57
C GLY A 287 6.23 -1.40 3.97
N TYR A 288 4.91 -1.57 3.93
CA TYR A 288 3.95 -0.56 4.33
C TYR A 288 3.56 -0.75 5.80
N TRP A 289 3.65 0.33 6.56
CA TRP A 289 3.18 0.40 7.94
C TRP A 289 2.12 1.50 8.07
N TYR A 290 1.01 1.17 8.72
CA TYR A 290 -0.03 2.13 9.09
C TYR A 290 -0.40 1.92 10.55
N HIS A 291 -0.66 3.02 11.25
CA HIS A 291 -1.10 3.01 12.63
C HIS A 291 -2.09 4.13 12.93
N TYR A 292 -3.23 3.76 13.48
CA TYR A 292 -4.23 4.65 14.00
C TYR A 292 -4.49 4.35 15.47
N MET A 293 -4.63 5.40 16.25
CA MET A 293 -4.66 5.35 17.72
C MET A 293 -5.74 6.30 18.26
N GLY A 294 -6.74 6.62 17.44
CA GLY A 294 -7.64 7.75 17.66
C GLY A 294 -7.07 9.06 17.10
N GLY A 295 -7.95 10.05 16.89
CA GLY A 295 -7.60 11.35 16.30
C GLY A 295 -8.20 11.55 14.92
N ALA A 296 -7.71 12.56 14.19
CA ALA A 296 -8.27 12.97 12.90
C ALA A 296 -7.94 12.01 11.75
N HIS A 297 -6.78 11.37 11.77
CA HIS A 297 -6.30 10.43 10.75
C HIS A 297 -5.24 9.48 11.34
N GLY A 298 -4.93 8.38 10.65
CA GLY A 298 -3.79 7.50 10.97
C GLY A 298 -2.46 8.07 10.49
N LEU A 299 -1.36 7.50 10.94
CA LEU A 299 -0.02 7.75 10.40
C LEU A 299 0.43 6.52 9.61
N TYR A 300 1.11 6.74 8.49
CA TYR A 300 1.65 5.67 7.67
C TYR A 300 3.03 6.01 7.14
N HIS A 301 3.74 4.97 6.71
CA HIS A 301 4.98 5.08 5.94
C HIS A 301 5.24 3.81 5.13
N THR A 302 5.83 3.97 3.94
CA THR A 302 6.35 2.92 3.07
C THR A 302 7.87 2.89 3.08
N SER A 303 8.44 1.80 3.59
CA SER A 303 9.87 1.48 3.47
C SER A 303 10.15 0.66 2.22
N TYR A 304 11.38 0.76 1.70
CA TYR A 304 11.84 0.01 0.53
C TYR A 304 13.20 -0.62 0.83
N ASP A 305 13.26 -1.93 0.63
CA ASP A 305 14.49 -2.69 0.76
C ASP A 305 14.95 -3.19 -0.60
N ASN A 306 16.21 -2.85 -0.94
CA ASN A 306 16.86 -3.24 -2.17
C ASN A 306 17.80 -4.41 -1.89
N TYR A 307 17.69 -5.48 -2.65
CA TYR A 307 18.52 -6.67 -2.51
C TYR A 307 19.26 -6.95 -3.81
N GLU A 308 20.55 -7.27 -3.72
CA GLU A 308 21.26 -7.83 -4.85
C GLU A 308 20.82 -9.28 -5.07
N VAL A 309 20.27 -9.60 -6.25
CA VAL A 309 19.75 -10.94 -6.59
C VAL A 309 20.84 -12.02 -6.50
N SER A 310 22.05 -11.68 -6.94
CA SER A 310 23.16 -12.63 -7.02
C SER A 310 23.68 -13.09 -5.65
N THR A 311 23.46 -12.28 -4.60
CA THR A 311 23.96 -12.55 -3.25
C THR A 311 22.87 -12.61 -2.19
N GLY A 312 21.66 -12.12 -2.48
CA GLY A 312 20.58 -11.92 -1.50
C GLY A 312 20.90 -10.89 -0.41
N LYS A 313 21.94 -10.08 -0.56
CA LYS A 313 22.33 -9.06 0.42
C LYS A 313 21.56 -7.76 0.20
N LYS A 314 21.14 -7.13 1.30
CA LYS A 314 20.57 -5.79 1.29
C LYS A 314 21.62 -4.76 0.83
N ILE A 315 21.20 -3.85 -0.03
CA ILE A 315 21.99 -2.76 -0.58
C ILE A 315 21.64 -1.50 0.19
N GLU A 316 22.64 -0.89 0.82
CA GLU A 316 22.50 0.39 1.51
C GLU A 316 22.91 1.53 0.58
N ILE A 317 22.24 2.68 0.66
CA ILE A 317 22.52 3.83 -0.24
C ILE A 317 23.99 4.28 -0.18
N THR A 318 24.60 4.22 1.00
CA THR A 318 26.00 4.61 1.24
C THR A 318 27.02 3.64 0.62
N GLN A 319 26.58 2.45 0.21
CA GLN A 319 27.42 1.49 -0.51
C GLN A 319 27.47 1.79 -2.01
N ILE A 320 26.53 2.60 -2.53
CA ILE A 320 26.37 2.85 -3.95
C ILE A 320 26.53 4.32 -4.35
N LEU A 321 26.28 5.26 -3.44
CA LEU A 321 26.46 6.71 -3.65
C LEU A 321 27.36 7.32 -2.57
N ASN A 322 28.16 8.31 -2.96
CA ASN A 322 28.90 9.16 -2.02
C ASN A 322 27.99 10.23 -1.40
N THR A 323 27.08 9.82 -0.51
CA THR A 323 26.08 10.73 0.08
C THR A 323 26.64 11.80 1.02
N LYS A 324 27.95 11.76 1.29
CA LYS A 324 28.67 12.74 2.11
C LYS A 324 29.40 13.80 1.28
N ASP A 325 29.42 13.67 -0.04
CA ASP A 325 29.98 14.69 -0.93
C ASP A 325 29.14 15.97 -0.84
N GLU A 326 29.78 17.10 -0.55
CA GLU A 326 29.11 18.40 -0.47
C GLU A 326 28.40 18.75 -1.79
N ASN A 327 28.97 18.35 -2.94
CA ASN A 327 28.35 18.58 -4.24
C ASN A 327 27.11 17.70 -4.44
N PHE A 328 27.11 16.47 -3.93
CA PHE A 328 25.93 15.60 -3.97
C PHE A 328 24.82 16.18 -3.11
N ILE A 329 25.14 16.64 -1.89
CA ILE A 329 24.18 17.26 -0.98
C ILE A 329 23.55 18.48 -1.65
N GLU A 330 24.35 19.40 -2.19
CA GLU A 330 23.85 20.59 -2.89
C GLU A 330 22.99 20.23 -4.10
N PHE A 331 23.43 19.27 -4.93
CA PHE A 331 22.65 18.77 -6.07
C PHE A 331 21.29 18.21 -5.62
N TYR A 332 21.28 17.37 -4.58
CA TYR A 332 20.08 16.73 -4.05
C TYR A 332 19.09 17.75 -3.49
N GLU A 333 19.57 18.71 -2.69
CA GLU A 333 18.72 19.78 -2.14
C GLU A 333 18.14 20.66 -3.25
N ASN A 334 18.95 21.03 -4.26
CA ASN A 334 18.50 21.86 -5.38
C ASN A 334 17.43 21.16 -6.22
N LYS A 335 17.58 19.84 -6.47
CA LYS A 335 16.56 19.04 -7.16
C LYS A 335 15.22 19.10 -6.41
N ILE A 336 15.25 18.85 -5.10
CA ILE A 336 14.04 18.82 -4.28
C ILE A 336 13.37 20.20 -4.22
N ARG A 337 14.15 21.28 -4.08
CA ARG A 337 13.62 22.65 -4.12
C ARG A 337 13.03 23.02 -5.48
N SER A 338 13.59 22.51 -6.57
CA SER A 338 13.01 22.69 -7.91
C SER A 338 11.65 22.00 -8.03
N ASP A 339 11.50 20.80 -7.48
CA ASP A 339 10.30 19.99 -7.64
C ASP A 339 9.16 20.41 -6.68
N TYR A 340 9.49 20.87 -5.46
CA TYR A 340 8.50 21.19 -4.40
C TYR A 340 8.48 22.66 -3.96
N GLY A 341 9.38 23.50 -4.49
CA GLY A 341 9.43 24.94 -4.25
C GLY A 341 10.02 25.36 -2.89
N ASP A 342 9.93 26.66 -2.60
CA ASP A 342 10.62 27.28 -1.45
C ASP A 342 9.89 27.12 -0.11
N ALA A 343 8.69 26.55 -0.08
CA ALA A 343 7.93 26.31 1.15
C ALA A 343 8.47 25.13 1.99
N LEU A 344 9.53 24.50 1.53
CA LEU A 344 10.23 23.41 2.18
C LEU A 344 11.00 23.85 3.44
N PRO A 345 11.39 22.90 4.30
CA PRO A 345 12.32 23.17 5.40
C PRO A 345 13.61 23.85 4.93
N SER A 346 14.22 24.64 5.82
CA SER A 346 15.49 25.33 5.56
C SER A 346 16.65 24.36 5.30
N THR A 347 16.60 23.17 5.88
CA THR A 347 17.54 22.07 5.63
C THR A 347 16.74 20.90 5.13
N ILE A 348 17.11 20.34 3.99
CA ILE A 348 16.40 19.20 3.44
C ILE A 348 16.94 17.93 4.10
N PRO A 349 16.12 17.17 4.84
CA PRO A 349 16.55 15.89 5.37
C PRO A 349 16.87 14.95 4.22
N PHE A 350 17.90 14.12 4.35
CA PHE A 350 18.12 13.05 3.38
C PHE A 350 17.06 11.96 3.57
N ALA A 351 16.47 11.48 2.47
CA ALA A 351 15.44 10.45 2.55
C ALA A 351 15.96 9.18 3.24
N ASN A 352 15.13 8.62 4.12
CA ASN A 352 15.47 7.41 4.89
C ASN A 352 15.33 6.12 4.07
N THR A 353 14.57 6.18 2.97
CA THR A 353 14.25 5.02 2.15
C THR A 353 14.35 5.36 0.67
N PHE A 354 14.71 4.37 -0.14
CA PHE A 354 14.90 4.52 -1.56
C PHE A 354 14.65 3.19 -2.26
N TYR A 355 14.27 3.23 -3.53
CA TYR A 355 14.25 2.04 -4.37
C TYR A 355 15.02 2.25 -5.66
N ILE A 356 15.64 1.17 -6.14
CA ILE A 356 16.45 1.18 -7.36
C ILE A 356 15.63 0.61 -8.52
N LEU A 357 15.63 1.33 -9.62
CA LEU A 357 15.08 0.90 -10.91
C LEU A 357 16.18 0.87 -11.99
N PRO A 358 15.92 0.27 -13.16
CA PRO A 358 16.86 0.28 -14.27
C PRO A 358 17.19 1.68 -14.81
N THR A 359 16.33 2.67 -14.57
CA THR A 359 16.46 4.05 -15.06
C THR A 359 17.13 5.00 -14.05
N GLY A 360 17.13 4.65 -12.76
CA GLY A 360 17.66 5.51 -11.71
C GLY A 360 17.28 5.05 -10.31
N ILE A 361 17.36 5.98 -9.36
CA ILE A 361 17.03 5.75 -7.96
C ILE A 361 15.93 6.72 -7.56
N THR A 362 14.88 6.20 -6.92
CA THR A 362 13.82 7.02 -6.34
C THR A 362 13.98 7.06 -4.83
N PHE A 363 14.12 8.26 -4.29
CA PHE A 363 14.15 8.53 -2.86
C PHE A 363 12.74 8.83 -2.38
N SER A 364 12.32 8.20 -1.28
CA SER A 364 10.96 8.36 -0.77
C SER A 364 10.98 8.92 0.65
N TYR A 365 10.10 9.87 0.90
CA TYR A 365 9.92 10.54 2.17
C TYR A 365 8.63 10.08 2.83
N ALA A 366 8.68 9.83 4.13
CA ALA A 366 7.47 9.62 4.91
C ALA A 366 6.63 10.91 4.98
N PRO A 367 5.32 10.83 5.24
CA PRO A 367 4.51 12.01 5.49
C PRO A 367 5.12 12.86 6.61
N TYR A 368 5.09 14.19 6.46
CA TYR A 368 5.73 15.17 7.35
C TYR A 368 7.26 15.29 7.30
N GLU A 369 7.99 14.41 6.61
CA GLU A 369 9.46 14.57 6.50
C GLU A 369 9.84 15.73 5.59
N LEU A 370 9.13 15.89 4.46
CA LEU A 370 9.40 16.93 3.48
C LEU A 370 8.22 17.91 3.29
N VAL A 371 7.00 17.37 3.23
CA VAL A 371 5.75 18.12 3.07
C VAL A 371 4.73 17.71 4.14
N GLY A 372 3.67 18.52 4.34
CA GLY A 372 2.60 18.15 5.27
C GLY A 372 1.83 16.90 4.82
N PHE A 373 1.08 16.27 5.74
CA PHE A 373 0.39 14.98 5.50
C PHE A 373 -0.45 14.90 4.22
N ALA A 374 -1.14 15.99 3.86
CA ALA A 374 -1.95 16.05 2.64
C ALA A 374 -1.12 15.90 1.34
N GLY A 375 0.19 16.13 1.40
CA GLY A 375 1.11 15.88 0.30
C GLY A 375 1.61 14.43 0.20
N GLY A 376 1.14 13.53 1.08
CA GLY A 376 1.44 12.10 1.02
C GLY A 376 2.91 11.77 1.29
N GLU A 377 3.42 10.78 0.55
CA GLU A 377 4.83 10.37 0.52
C GLU A 377 5.50 10.92 -0.75
N PRO A 378 6.31 11.98 -0.66
CA PRO A 378 7.08 12.47 -1.79
C PRO A 378 8.06 11.43 -2.35
N HIS A 379 8.12 11.32 -3.67
CA HIS A 379 9.08 10.50 -4.40
C HIS A 379 9.96 11.38 -5.30
N ILE A 380 11.28 11.33 -5.07
CA ILE A 380 12.28 12.09 -5.82
C ILE A 380 13.08 11.14 -6.68
N PHE A 381 12.79 11.12 -7.98
CA PHE A 381 13.55 10.34 -8.95
C PHE A 381 14.83 11.07 -9.37
N LEU A 382 15.94 10.34 -9.37
CA LEU A 382 17.23 10.77 -9.90
C LEU A 382 17.73 9.73 -10.91
N SER A 383 17.96 10.17 -12.15
CA SER A 383 18.49 9.30 -13.19
C SER A 383 19.95 8.92 -12.93
N TYR A 384 20.41 7.81 -13.52
CA TYR A 384 21.83 7.46 -13.46
C TYR A 384 22.73 8.48 -14.15
N GLU A 385 22.23 9.20 -15.16
CA GLU A 385 22.98 10.28 -15.82
C GLU A 385 23.30 11.41 -14.83
N GLU A 386 22.30 11.83 -14.05
CA GLU A 386 22.47 12.85 -13.00
C GLU A 386 23.34 12.36 -11.84
N LEU A 387 23.18 11.09 -11.44
CA LEU A 387 23.92 10.49 -10.33
C LEU A 387 25.36 10.11 -10.68
N LYS A 388 25.72 10.06 -11.95
CA LYS A 388 27.03 9.58 -12.43
C LYS A 388 28.25 10.16 -11.70
N PRO A 389 28.31 11.46 -11.35
CA PRO A 389 29.45 12.01 -10.61
C PRO A 389 29.59 11.46 -9.18
N TYR A 390 28.50 10.93 -8.62
CA TYR A 390 28.38 10.56 -7.21
C TYR A 390 28.31 9.04 -6.97
N ILE A 391 28.13 8.25 -8.04
CA ILE A 391 28.13 6.79 -7.98
C ILE A 391 29.52 6.30 -7.57
N LEU A 392 29.55 5.47 -6.53
CA LEU A 392 30.77 4.80 -6.10
C LEU A 392 31.17 3.73 -7.13
N LYS A 393 32.49 3.53 -7.29
CA LYS A 393 33.03 2.57 -8.25
C LYS A 393 32.88 1.13 -7.77
N ASN A 394 32.74 0.19 -8.71
CA ASN A 394 32.62 -1.25 -8.45
C ASN A 394 31.38 -1.59 -7.62
N THR A 395 30.26 -0.97 -7.96
CA THR A 395 28.98 -1.17 -7.27
C THR A 395 28.01 -1.92 -8.15
N ILE A 396 26.88 -2.35 -7.58
CA ILE A 396 25.80 -2.99 -8.34
C ILE A 396 25.24 -2.08 -9.43
N LEU A 397 25.36 -0.75 -9.26
CA LEU A 397 24.90 0.24 -10.23
C LEU A 397 25.72 0.26 -11.52
N ASP A 398 26.96 -0.25 -11.51
CA ASP A 398 27.76 -0.39 -12.74
C ASP A 398 27.04 -1.26 -13.78
N LYS A 399 26.17 -2.18 -13.33
CA LYS A 399 25.36 -3.02 -14.23
C LYS A 399 24.23 -2.26 -14.93
N TYR A 400 23.81 -1.12 -14.39
CA TYR A 400 22.78 -0.25 -14.99
C TYR A 400 23.39 0.94 -15.73
N ASN A 401 24.54 1.44 -15.28
CA ASN A 401 25.23 2.61 -15.83
C ASN A 401 26.16 2.29 -17.02
N SER A 402 26.18 1.03 -17.50
CA SER A 402 27.06 0.57 -18.59
C SER A 402 26.37 0.47 -19.97
N ASN A 403 25.07 0.76 -20.04
CA ASN A 403 24.31 0.87 -21.28
C ASN A 403 24.01 2.33 -21.59
#